data_AF-A0A9Q2S4I3-F1
#
_entry.id   AF-A0A9Q2S4I3-F1
#
_cell.length_a   1.000
_cell.length_b   1.000
_cell.length_c   1.000
_cell.angle_alpha   90.00
_cell.angle_beta   90.00
_cell.angle_gamma   90.00
#
_symmetry.space_group_name_H-M   'P 1'
#
loop_
_entity.id
_entity.type
_entity.pdbx_description
1 polymer ?
#
loop_
_entity_poly.entity_id
_entity_poly.type
_entity_poly.pdbx_seq_one_letter_code
_entity_poly.pdbx_strand_id
1 'polypeptide(L)' 'MTRQGAQKLGRGMRGPDALIEVWIDQSGDWTLVQSYANGTSCIVAMGEHWQEIARTQDPA' A
#
# COMPACT_ATOMS: atom_id res chain seq x y z
N MET A 1 -11.88 -2.79 3.55
CA MET A 1 -11.38 -4.19 3.58
C MET A 1 -10.11 -4.20 4.43
N THR A 2 -10.22 -4.71 5.65
CA THR A 2 -9.12 -4.88 6.60
C THR A 2 -8.54 -6.27 6.39
N ARG A 3 -7.22 -6.41 6.28
CA ARG A 3 -6.54 -7.72 6.30
C ARG A 3 -5.64 -7.72 7.54
N GLN A 4 -5.89 -8.63 8.49
CA GLN A 4 -5.05 -8.78 9.69
C GLN A 4 -4.87 -7.46 10.49
N GLY A 5 -5.91 -6.63 10.61
CA GLY A 5 -5.82 -5.33 11.30
C GLY A 5 -5.22 -4.19 10.47
N ALA A 6 -4.58 -4.49 9.34
CA ALA A 6 -4.07 -3.49 8.40
C ALA A 6 -5.16 -2.96 7.45
N GLN A 7 -5.18 -1.65 7.27
CA GLN A 7 -6.02 -0.91 6.34
C GLN A 7 -5.22 -0.56 5.08
N LYS A 8 -5.87 -0.64 3.93
CA LYS A 8 -5.27 -0.25 2.65
C LYS A 8 -5.32 1.26 2.49
N LEU A 9 -4.15 1.89 2.44
CA LEU A 9 -4.03 3.34 2.25
C LEU A 9 -4.17 3.72 0.76
N GLY A 10 -3.66 2.87 -0.13
CA GLY A 10 -3.66 3.15 -1.56
C GLY A 10 -3.33 1.94 -2.39
N ARG A 11 -3.64 2.04 -3.68
CA ARG A 11 -3.27 1.05 -4.70
C ARG A 11 -3.08 1.71 -6.05
N GLY A 12 -2.27 1.09 -6.91
CA GLY A 12 -2.05 1.55 -8.27
C GLY A 12 -1.41 0.49 -9.14
N MET A 13 -1.68 0.53 -10.45
CA MET A 13 -1.03 -0.36 -11.40
C MET A 13 0.42 0.09 -11.61
N ARG A 14 1.37 -0.83 -11.48
CA ARG A 14 2.78 -0.62 -11.85
C ARG A 14 3.05 -0.99 -13.31
N GLY A 15 2.15 -1.77 -13.90
CA GLY A 15 2.18 -2.22 -15.29
C GLY A 15 0.87 -2.89 -15.67
N PRO A 16 0.76 -3.52 -16.84
CA PRO A 16 -0.48 -4.13 -17.32
C PRO A 16 -1.02 -5.25 -16.43
N ASP A 17 -0.13 -5.95 -15.71
CA ASP A 17 -0.41 -7.18 -14.99
C ASP A 17 0.00 -7.11 -13.51
N ALA A 18 0.43 -5.94 -13.02
CA ALA A 18 0.97 -5.76 -11.68
C ALA A 18 0.26 -4.64 -10.91
N LEU A 19 -0.37 -4.99 -9.79
CA LEU A 19 -0.97 -4.07 -8.84
C LEU A 19 -0.05 -3.89 -7.62
N ILE A 20 0.20 -2.64 -7.25
CA ILE A 20 0.88 -2.27 -6.01
C ILE A 20 -0.16 -1.81 -5.00
N GLU A 21 0.01 -2.21 -3.75
CA GLU A 21 -0.83 -1.82 -2.61
C GLU A 21 0.02 -1.42 -1.42
N VAL A 22 -0.36 -0.33 -0.75
CA VAL A 22 0.21 0.10 0.52
C VAL A 22 -0.79 -0.18 1.62
N TRP A 23 -0.35 -0.93 2.63
CA TRP A 23 -1.13 -1.30 3.80
C TRP A 23 -0.48 -0.73 5.05
N ILE A 24 -1.28 -0.24 5.98
CA ILE A 24 -0.83 0.29 7.27
C ILE A 24 -1.69 -0.31 8.36
N ASP A 25 -1.10 -0.74 9.46
CA ASP A 25 -1.82 -1.22 10.63
C ASP A 25 -2.07 -0.14 11.68
N GLN A 26 -2.67 -0.52 12.81
CA GLN A 26 -2.98 0.42 13.88
C GLN A 26 -1.75 0.92 14.64
N SER A 27 -0.63 0.19 14.56
CA SER A 27 0.65 0.55 15.17
C SER A 27 1.44 1.55 14.32
N GLY A 28 1.05 1.71 13.05
CA GLY A 28 1.77 2.51 12.07
C GLY A 28 2.82 1.70 11.29
N ASP A 29 2.81 0.37 11.40
CA ASP A 29 3.62 -0.51 10.58
C ASP A 29 3.02 -0.60 9.19
N TRP A 30 3.87 -0.63 8.17
CA TRP A 30 3.47 -0.58 6.79
C TRP A 30 4.05 -1.72 5.97
N THR A 31 3.31 -2.12 4.94
CA THR A 31 3.73 -3.14 3.99
C THR A 31 3.36 -2.74 2.57
N LEU A 32 4.31 -2.86 1.66
CA LEU A 32 4.15 -2.70 0.22
C LEU A 32 4.03 -4.08 -0.42
N VAL A 33 2.86 -4.37 -1.00
CA VAL A 33 2.58 -5.66 -1.64
C VAL A 33 2.44 -5.45 -3.15
N GLN A 34 3.07 -6.32 -3.93
CA GLN A 34 2.82 -6.44 -5.36
C GLN A 34 2.04 -7.72 -5.63
N SER A 35 0.96 -7.62 -6.39
CA SER A 35 0.17 -8.75 -6.86
C SER A 35 0.13 -8.78 -8.39
N TYR A 36 0.27 -9.97 -8.95
CA TYR A 36 0.28 -10.22 -10.39
C TYR A 36 -1.02 -10.88 -10.84
N ALA A 37 -1.40 -10.68 -12.10
CA ALA A 37 -2.60 -11.27 -12.69
C ALA A 37 -2.58 -12.81 -12.72
N ASN A 38 -1.39 -13.42 -12.68
CA ASN A 38 -1.22 -14.87 -12.58
C ASN A 38 -1.48 -15.43 -11.15
N GLY A 39 -1.91 -14.58 -10.21
CA GLY A 39 -2.26 -14.96 -8.85
C GLY A 39 -1.09 -14.99 -7.88
N THR A 40 0.14 -14.67 -8.31
CA THR A 40 1.27 -14.55 -7.38
C THR A 40 1.29 -13.19 -6.71
N SER A 41 1.75 -13.15 -5.46
CA SER A 41 1.98 -11.91 -4.73
C SER A 41 3.27 -11.99 -3.95
N CYS A 42 3.94 -10.86 -3.77
CA CYS A 42 5.13 -10.73 -2.93
C CYS A 42 5.08 -9.45 -2.10
N ILE A 43 5.75 -9.47 -0.95
CA ILE A 43 6.06 -8.27 -0.19
C ILE A 43 7.30 -7.65 -0.83
N VAL A 44 7.16 -6.43 -1.33
CA VAL A 44 8.25 -5.66 -1.95
C VAL A 44 9.09 -4.96 -0.88
N ALA A 45 8.41 -4.40 0.13
CA ALA A 45 9.03 -3.75 1.27
C ALA A 45 8.08 -3.76 2.48
N MET A 46 8.64 -3.61 3.67
CA MET A 46 7.91 -3.47 4.93
C MET A 46 8.73 -2.65 5.91
N GLY A 47 8.08 -1.99 6.85
CA GLY A 47 8.74 -1.21 7.89
C GLY A 47 7.77 -0.64 8.91
N GLU A 48 8.29 0.19 9.79
CA GLU A 48 7.57 0.77 10.93
C GLU A 48 7.42 2.29 10.74
N HIS A 49 6.66 2.94 11.62
CA HIS A 49 6.58 4.40 11.74
C HIS A 49 6.15 5.12 10.45
N TRP A 50 5.03 4.70 9.86
CA TRP A 50 4.45 5.40 8.71
C TRP A 50 4.18 6.87 9.02
N GLN A 51 4.52 7.75 8.08
CA GLN A 51 4.27 9.19 8.19
C GLN A 51 3.40 9.65 7.03
N GLU A 52 2.27 10.28 7.33
CA GLU A 52 1.49 11.00 6.33
C GLU A 52 2.15 12.35 6.06
N ILE A 53 2.70 12.50 4.86
CA ILE A 53 3.16 13.79 4.37
C ILE A 53 1.91 14.50 3.81
N ALA A 54 1.48 15.58 4.44
CA ALA A 54 0.30 16.33 4.02
C ALA A 54 0.36 16.61 2.51
N ARG A 55 -0.68 16.21 1.75
CA ARG A 55 -0.82 16.68 0.38
C ARG A 55 -1.20 18.15 0.46
N THR A 56 -0.31 19.02 0.01
CA THR A 56 -0.71 20.38 -0.39
C THR A 56 -1.75 20.20 -1.50
N GLN A 57 -3.02 20.40 -1.17
CA GLN A 57 -4.06 20.54 -2.18
C GLN A 57 -3.81 21.88 -2.87
N ASP A 58 -3.51 21.86 -4.16
CA ASP A 58 -3.49 23.06 -4.99
C ASP A 58 -4.95 23.55 -5.11
N PRO A 59 -5.33 24.71 -4.53
CA PRO A 59 -6.65 25.25 -4.75
C PRO A 59 -6.74 25.74 -6.19
N ALA A 60 -7.58 25.07 -6.98
CA ALA A 60 -7.88 25.37 -8.38
C ALA A 60 -8.27 26.83 -8.63
#